data_AF-A0A1G7TX57-F1
#
_entry.id   AF-A0A1G7TX57-F1
#
_cell.length_a   1.000
_cell.length_b   1.000
_cell.length_c   1.000
_cell.angle_alpha   90.00
_cell.angle_beta   90.00
_cell.angle_gamma   90.00
#
_symmetry.space_group_name_H-M   'P 1'
#
loop_
_entity.id
_entity.type
_entity.pdbx_description
1 polymer ?
#
loop_
_entity_poly.entity_id
_entity_poly.type
_entity_poly.pdbx_seq_one_letter_code
_entity_poly.pdbx_strand_id
1 'polypeptide(L)'
;MDGDILAFDDDAQQGVVEATDGQRFTFQLSDWRGRGLPGPHMPVRFTPRGERAEQLINRPEAQLKARASRPHSPQDDARDAVSRRHSGFAIAAISVAFLSLFLDGLAPLLGLVVAVLAGLGLRQIHRAPQRYSGRLFCWGAIGLSLLLAVLSVLVEPSLQPPN
;
A
#
# COMPACT_ATOMS: atom_id res chain seq x y z
N MET A 1 29.33 -5.27 -14.67
CA MET A 1 29.37 -6.74 -14.59
C MET A 1 29.18 -7.16 -13.15
N ASP A 2 28.61 -8.34 -12.95
CA ASP A 2 28.53 -8.98 -11.64
C ASP A 2 29.58 -10.10 -11.57
N GLY A 3 30.09 -10.37 -10.37
CA GLY A 3 31.08 -11.41 -10.13
C GLY A 3 31.25 -11.69 -8.64
N ASP A 4 32.24 -12.51 -8.31
CA ASP A 4 32.61 -12.89 -6.95
C ASP A 4 34.11 -12.66 -6.74
N ILE A 5 34.48 -12.11 -5.59
CA ILE A 5 35.90 -11.95 -5.22
C ILE A 5 36.49 -13.34 -4.93
N LEU A 6 37.52 -13.73 -5.67
CA LEU A 6 38.25 -14.99 -5.45
C LEU A 6 39.21 -14.87 -4.27
N ALA A 7 40.01 -13.80 -4.27
CA ALA A 7 41.02 -13.55 -3.25
C ALA A 7 41.33 -12.06 -3.16
N PHE A 8 41.75 -11.62 -1.99
CA PHE A 8 42.29 -10.29 -1.72
C PHE A 8 43.54 -10.45 -0.86
N ASP A 9 44.60 -9.76 -1.25
CA ASP A 9 45.87 -9.68 -0.53
C ASP A 9 45.93 -8.33 0.19
N ASP A 10 45.90 -8.37 1.52
CA ASP A 10 45.92 -7.19 2.38
C ASP A 10 47.27 -6.45 2.32
N ASP A 11 48.38 -7.17 2.12
CA ASP A 11 49.74 -6.60 2.09
C ASP A 11 49.97 -5.86 0.76
N ALA A 12 49.57 -6.49 -0.35
CA ALA A 12 49.70 -5.91 -1.68
C ALA A 12 48.50 -5.02 -2.09
N GLN A 13 47.46 -4.94 -1.25
CA GLN A 13 46.23 -4.17 -1.47
C GLN A 13 45.56 -4.43 -2.83
N GLN A 14 45.62 -5.68 -3.28
CA GLN A 14 45.12 -6.10 -4.59
C GLN A 14 44.32 -7.39 -4.47
N GLY A 15 43.35 -7.56 -5.36
CA GLY A 15 42.53 -8.76 -5.39
C GLY A 15 42.16 -9.17 -6.81
N VAL A 16 41.55 -10.34 -6.89
CA VAL A 16 41.03 -10.92 -8.12
C VAL A 16 39.54 -11.14 -7.97
N VAL A 17 38.78 -10.66 -8.95
CA VAL A 17 37.34 -10.91 -9.08
C VAL A 17 37.11 -11.80 -10.29
N GLU A 18 36.27 -12.82 -10.14
CA GLU A 18 35.78 -13.65 -11.24
C GLU A 18 34.40 -13.16 -11.63
N ALA A 19 34.24 -12.74 -12.88
CA ALA A 19 32.95 -12.37 -13.44
C ALA A 19 32.07 -13.59 -13.65
N THR A 20 30.75 -13.37 -13.78
CA THR A 20 29.78 -14.44 -14.07
C THR A 20 30.06 -15.19 -15.37
N ASP A 21 30.80 -14.59 -16.31
CA ASP A 21 31.23 -15.23 -17.58
C ASP A 21 32.51 -16.06 -17.43
N GLY A 22 33.09 -16.14 -16.23
CA GLY A 22 34.33 -16.85 -15.94
C GLY A 22 35.61 -16.06 -16.22
N GLN A 23 35.51 -14.82 -16.72
CA GLN A 23 36.67 -13.96 -16.91
C GLN A 23 37.16 -13.41 -15.57
N ARG A 24 38.49 -13.36 -15.40
CA ARG A 24 39.13 -12.83 -14.20
C ARG A 24 39.62 -11.41 -14.43
N PHE A 25 39.34 -10.55 -13.46
CA PHE A 25 39.79 -9.17 -13.45
C PHE A 25 40.56 -8.90 -12.16
N THR A 26 41.62 -8.11 -12.27
CA THR A 26 42.36 -7.62 -11.11
C THR A 26 41.75 -6.32 -10.61
N PHE A 27 41.79 -6.08 -9.31
CA PHE A 27 41.36 -4.80 -8.73
C PHE A 27 42.31 -4.37 -7.62
N GLN A 28 42.39 -3.07 -7.38
CA GLN A 28 43.10 -2.51 -6.23
C GLN A 28 42.12 -2.09 -5.15
N LEU A 29 42.60 -1.98 -3.90
CA LEU A 29 41.78 -1.46 -2.80
C LEU A 29 41.26 -0.03 -3.08
N SER A 30 41.96 0.77 -3.89
CA SER A 30 41.51 2.10 -4.32
C SER A 30 40.20 2.09 -5.13
N ASP A 31 39.93 0.98 -5.82
CA ASP A 31 38.76 0.78 -6.67
C ASP A 31 37.56 0.23 -5.89
N TRP A 32 37.78 -0.16 -4.63
CA TRP A 32 36.76 -0.64 -3.71
C TRP A 32 35.88 0.50 -3.20
N ARG A 33 34.56 0.30 -3.31
CA ARG A 33 33.49 1.20 -2.89
C ARG A 33 32.42 0.47 -2.08
N GLY A 34 32.65 -0.80 -1.76
CA GLY A 34 31.79 -1.60 -0.91
C GLY A 34 31.96 -1.31 0.58
N ARG A 35 31.19 -2.01 1.40
CA ARG A 35 31.26 -1.94 2.86
C ARG A 35 32.31 -2.91 3.37
N GLY A 36 33.11 -2.49 4.35
CA GLY A 36 34.16 -3.32 4.95
C GLY A 36 35.35 -3.52 4.01
N LEU A 37 36.24 -4.47 4.35
CA LEU A 37 37.32 -4.90 3.46
C LEU A 37 36.81 -5.92 2.44
N PRO A 38 37.34 -5.92 1.20
CA PRO A 38 37.08 -6.97 0.24
C PRO A 38 37.57 -8.32 0.78
N GLY A 39 36.77 -9.37 0.61
CA GLY A 39 37.09 -10.70 1.09
C GLY A 39 36.65 -11.79 0.11
N PRO A 40 37.17 -13.02 0.24
CA PRO A 40 36.84 -14.12 -0.66
C PRO A 40 35.34 -14.47 -0.60
N HIS A 41 34.81 -14.95 -1.72
CA HIS A 41 33.40 -15.31 -1.93
C HIS A 41 32.41 -14.16 -1.71
N MET A 42 32.87 -12.92 -1.81
CA MET A 42 32.00 -11.75 -1.70
C MET A 42 31.40 -11.42 -3.07
N PRO A 43 30.05 -11.40 -3.20
CA PRO A 43 29.40 -11.03 -4.45
C PRO A 43 29.51 -9.52 -4.66
N VAL A 44 30.01 -9.16 -5.83
CA VAL A 44 30.30 -7.79 -6.20
C VAL A 44 29.72 -7.42 -7.56
N ARG A 45 29.55 -6.12 -7.75
CA ARG A 45 29.27 -5.50 -9.05
C ARG A 45 30.39 -4.51 -9.34
N PHE A 46 30.88 -4.53 -10.56
CA PHE A 46 32.03 -3.72 -10.98
C PHE A 46 31.93 -3.31 -12.45
N THR A 47 32.77 -2.37 -12.85
CA THR A 47 32.90 -1.91 -14.24
C THR A 47 34.21 -2.44 -14.82
N PRO A 48 34.18 -3.31 -15.85
CA PRO A 48 35.41 -3.80 -16.46
C PRO A 48 36.08 -2.69 -17.28
N ARG A 49 37.39 -2.54 -17.14
CA ARG A 49 38.23 -1.64 -17.92
C ARG A 49 39.53 -2.35 -18.32
N GLY A 50 39.54 -2.96 -19.49
CA GLY A 50 40.62 -3.86 -19.90
C GLY A 50 40.66 -5.09 -19.00
N GLU A 51 41.81 -5.39 -18.39
CA GLU A 51 41.99 -6.50 -17.43
C GLU A 51 41.75 -6.11 -15.97
N ARG A 52 41.24 -4.89 -15.74
CA ARG A 52 40.93 -4.37 -14.40
C ARG A 52 39.45 -4.24 -14.15
N ALA A 53 39.06 -4.48 -12.90
CA ALA A 53 37.75 -4.14 -12.39
C ALA A 53 37.84 -2.81 -11.62
N GLU A 54 37.05 -1.82 -12.05
CA GLU A 54 36.93 -0.52 -11.38
C GLU A 54 35.55 -0.40 -10.70
N GLN A 55 35.43 0.51 -9.73
CA GLN A 55 34.17 0.81 -9.03
C GLN A 55 33.49 -0.44 -8.41
N LEU A 56 34.27 -1.27 -7.71
CA LEU A 56 33.76 -2.48 -7.08
C LEU A 56 32.86 -2.12 -5.90
N ILE A 57 31.61 -2.57 -5.94
CA ILE A 57 30.65 -2.45 -4.84
C ILE A 57 30.11 -3.84 -4.48
N ASN A 58 29.65 -4.02 -3.25
CA ASN A 58 28.87 -5.21 -2.90
C ASN A 58 27.66 -5.30 -3.83
N ARG A 59 27.33 -6.52 -4.29
CA ARG A 59 26.14 -6.74 -5.10
C ARG A 59 24.91 -6.22 -4.32
N PRO A 60 24.09 -5.34 -4.91
CA PRO A 60 22.90 -4.83 -4.24
C PRO A 60 21.95 -5.98 -3.93
N GLU A 61 21.76 -6.29 -2.65
CA GLU A 61 20.72 -7.24 -2.23
C GLU A 61 19.36 -6.55 -2.28
N ALA A 62 18.34 -7.26 -2.75
CA ALA A 62 16.97 -6.79 -2.69
C ALA A 62 16.61 -6.52 -1.23
N GLN A 63 16.21 -5.28 -0.92
CA GLN A 63 15.77 -4.91 0.42
C GLN A 63 14.64 -5.84 0.86
N LEU A 64 14.93 -6.69 1.85
CA LEU A 64 13.91 -7.55 2.45
C LEU A 64 12.91 -6.66 3.19
N LYS A 65 11.64 -6.79 2.83
CA LYS A 65 10.56 -6.05 3.46
C LYS A 65 10.52 -6.43 4.94
N ALA A 66 10.81 -5.46 5.82
CA ALA A 66 10.75 -5.65 7.26
C ALA A 66 9.36 -6.21 7.64
N ARG A 67 9.32 -7.47 8.06
CA ARG A 67 8.15 -8.05 8.70
C ARG A 67 8.28 -7.77 10.18
N ALA A 68 7.39 -6.92 10.70
CA ALA A 68 7.26 -6.73 12.12
C ALA A 68 6.71 -8.02 12.74
N SER A 69 7.59 -8.83 13.30
CA SER A 69 7.24 -9.94 14.20
C SER A 69 6.89 -9.37 15.56
N ARG A 70 5.77 -8.62 15.66
CA ARG A 70 5.26 -8.24 16.98
C ARG A 70 4.35 -9.36 17.46
N PRO A 71 4.62 -9.99 18.62
CA PRO A 71 3.70 -10.95 19.19
C PRO A 71 2.37 -10.24 19.49
N HIS A 72 1.29 -10.76 18.93
CA HIS A 72 -0.07 -10.27 19.13
C HIS A 72 -0.39 -10.34 20.62
N SER A 73 -0.44 -9.17 21.29
CA SER A 73 -0.86 -9.09 22.68
C SER A 73 -2.37 -8.82 22.73
N PRO A 74 -3.14 -9.46 23.61
CA PRO A 74 -4.58 -9.18 23.78
C PRO A 74 -4.89 -7.71 24.09
N GLN A 75 -3.89 -6.97 24.56
CA GLN A 75 -3.96 -5.53 24.84
C GLN A 75 -3.92 -4.67 23.57
N ASP A 76 -3.39 -5.18 22.45
CA ASP A 76 -3.43 -4.51 21.15
C ASP A 76 -4.85 -4.55 20.55
N ASP A 77 -5.64 -5.61 20.78
CA ASP A 77 -7.05 -5.69 20.36
C ASP A 77 -7.91 -4.60 21.02
N ALA A 78 -7.66 -4.30 22.30
CA ALA A 78 -8.33 -3.24 23.03
C ALA A 78 -7.93 -1.83 22.53
N ARG A 79 -6.67 -1.63 22.13
CA ARG A 79 -6.18 -0.36 21.58
C ARG A 79 -6.66 -0.14 20.14
N ASP A 80 -6.71 -1.19 19.33
CA ASP A 80 -7.24 -1.15 17.97
C ASP A 80 -8.75 -0.94 17.96
N ALA A 81 -9.49 -1.45 18.95
CA ALA A 81 -10.92 -1.15 19.14
C ALA A 81 -11.17 0.35 19.42
N VAL A 82 -10.31 1.00 20.21
CA VAL A 82 -10.39 2.44 20.50
C VAL A 82 -9.89 3.30 19.33
N SER A 83 -8.96 2.77 18.53
CA SER A 83 -8.46 3.43 17.30
C SER A 83 -9.34 3.22 16.06
N ARG A 84 -10.54 2.64 16.20
CA ARG A 84 -11.57 2.65 15.14
C ARG A 84 -12.14 4.07 15.02
N ARG A 85 -11.32 4.99 14.50
CA ARG A 85 -11.77 6.31 14.10
C ARG A 85 -12.73 6.14 12.94
N HIS A 86 -14.02 6.24 13.23
CA HIS A 86 -15.05 6.43 12.22
C HIS A 86 -14.64 7.63 11.36
N SER A 87 -14.55 7.46 10.04
CA SER A 87 -14.30 8.60 9.17
C SER A 87 -15.41 9.62 9.38
N GLY A 88 -15.04 10.89 9.59
CA GLY A 88 -16.01 11.98 9.75
C GLY A 88 -17.01 12.06 8.58
N PHE A 89 -16.63 11.55 7.40
CA PHE A 89 -17.52 11.41 6.25
C PHE A 89 -18.67 10.42 6.46
N ALA A 90 -18.47 9.31 7.18
CA ALA A 90 -19.55 8.36 7.46
C ALA A 90 -20.59 8.98 8.41
N ILE A 91 -20.11 9.72 9.41
CA ILE A 91 -20.99 10.48 10.32
C ILE A 91 -21.75 11.54 9.53
N ALA A 92 -21.07 12.30 8.66
CA ALA A 92 -21.71 13.31 7.82
C ALA A 92 -22.78 12.73 6.88
N ALA A 93 -22.52 11.57 6.26
CA ALA A 93 -23.48 10.93 5.36
C ALA A 93 -24.75 10.47 6.10
N ILE A 94 -24.61 9.90 7.30
CA ILE A 94 -25.75 9.50 8.13
C ILE A 94 -26.53 10.74 8.58
N SER A 95 -25.85 11.80 9.03
CA SER A 95 -26.50 13.05 9.43
C SER A 95 -27.29 13.70 8.29
N VAL A 96 -26.73 13.73 7.08
CA VAL A 96 -27.40 14.29 5.90
C VAL A 96 -28.61 13.43 5.48
N ALA A 97 -28.48 12.10 5.52
CA ALA A 97 -29.61 11.21 5.28
C ALA A 97 -30.74 11.44 6.30
N PHE A 98 -30.39 11.61 7.58
CA PHE A 98 -31.37 11.92 8.63
C PHE A 98 -32.03 13.29 8.43
N LEU A 99 -31.27 14.31 8.02
CA LEU A 99 -31.84 15.63 7.71
C LEU A 99 -32.74 15.60 6.48
N SER A 100 -32.49 14.73 5.49
CA SER A 100 -33.32 14.63 4.28
C SER A 100 -34.74 14.12 4.55
N LEU A 101 -34.95 13.34 5.62
CA LEU A 101 -36.28 12.89 6.06
C LEU A 101 -37.19 14.04 6.50
N PHE A 102 -36.61 15.20 6.86
CA PHE A 102 -37.36 16.37 7.30
C PHE A 102 -37.69 17.35 6.15
N LEU A 103 -37.18 17.11 4.92
CA LEU A 103 -37.36 18.01 3.77
C LEU A 103 -38.12 17.31 2.62
N ASP A 104 -39.42 17.12 2.84
CA ASP A 104 -40.39 16.39 2.00
C ASP A 104 -40.59 16.95 0.58
N GLY A 105 -40.09 18.16 0.28
CA GLY A 105 -40.25 18.83 -1.03
C GLY A 105 -39.06 18.71 -1.99
N LEU A 106 -37.90 18.23 -1.52
CA LEU A 106 -36.65 18.15 -2.31
C LEU A 106 -36.11 16.72 -2.42
N ALA A 107 -36.91 15.74 -1.97
CA ALA A 107 -36.59 14.32 -1.93
C ALA A 107 -35.91 13.75 -3.21
N PRO A 108 -36.36 14.04 -4.44
CA PRO A 108 -35.70 13.48 -5.64
C PRO A 108 -34.32 14.09 -5.93
N LEU A 109 -34.14 15.39 -5.64
CA LEU A 109 -32.86 16.09 -5.85
C LEU A 109 -31.83 15.68 -4.80
N LEU A 110 -32.27 15.54 -3.54
CA LEU A 110 -31.45 15.03 -2.44
C LEU A 110 -31.07 13.55 -2.64
N GLY A 111 -31.98 12.73 -3.18
CA GLY A 111 -31.68 11.33 -3.52
C GLY A 111 -30.53 11.17 -4.53
N LEU A 112 -30.46 12.05 -5.53
CA LEU A 112 -29.36 12.06 -6.52
C LEU A 112 -28.02 12.44 -5.88
N VAL A 113 -28.03 13.44 -4.98
CA VAL A 113 -26.83 13.86 -4.23
C VAL A 113 -26.34 12.75 -3.30
N VAL A 114 -27.25 12.05 -2.63
CA VAL A 114 -26.93 10.86 -1.82
C VAL A 114 -26.30 9.76 -2.67
N ALA A 115 -26.85 9.47 -3.86
CA ALA A 115 -26.31 8.46 -4.76
C ALA A 115 -24.87 8.79 -5.22
N VAL A 116 -24.60 10.07 -5.54
CA VAL A 116 -23.25 10.52 -5.94
C VAL A 116 -22.26 10.43 -4.78
N LEU A 117 -22.66 10.84 -3.57
CA LEU A 117 -21.84 10.74 -2.37
C LEU A 117 -21.54 9.28 -1.98
N ALA A 118 -22.53 8.39 -2.08
CA ALA A 118 -22.36 6.96 -1.85
C ALA A 118 -21.42 6.33 -2.89
N GLY A 119 -21.56 6.69 -4.16
CA GLY A 119 -20.67 6.25 -5.25
C GLY A 119 -19.23 6.72 -5.07
N LEU A 120 -19.02 7.96 -4.64
CA LEU A 120 -17.69 8.49 -4.34
C LEU A 120 -17.04 7.79 -3.13
N GLY A 121 -17.83 7.53 -2.07
CA GLY A 121 -17.38 6.75 -0.92
C GLY A 121 -16.96 5.33 -1.31
N LEU A 122 -17.74 4.67 -2.17
CA LEU A 122 -17.42 3.33 -2.67
C LEU A 122 -16.16 3.32 -3.55
N ARG A 123 -15.99 4.34 -4.39
CA ARG A 123 -14.80 4.51 -5.23
C ARG A 123 -13.54 4.79 -4.41
N GLN A 124 -13.67 5.46 -3.28
CA GLN A 124 -12.57 5.72 -2.34
C GLN A 124 -12.15 4.46 -1.58
N ILE A 125 -13.10 3.60 -1.21
CA ILE A 125 -12.84 2.28 -0.57
C ILE A 125 -12.08 1.34 -1.51
N HIS A 126 -12.39 1.37 -2.82
CA HIS A 126 -11.68 0.57 -3.80
C HIS A 126 -10.24 1.04 -4.06
N ARG A 127 -9.93 2.33 -3.87
CA ARG A 127 -8.57 2.87 -4.12
C ARG A 127 -7.57 2.63 -2.99
N ALA A 128 -8.01 2.28 -1.77
CA ALA A 128 -7.11 2.07 -0.63
C ALA A 128 -7.55 0.90 0.28
N PRO A 129 -7.39 -0.37 -0.16
CA PRO A 129 -7.90 -1.54 0.55
C PRO A 129 -7.17 -1.89 1.85
N GLN A 130 -5.98 -1.32 2.12
CA GLN A 130 -5.15 -1.73 3.25
C GLN A 130 -5.39 -0.97 4.57
N ARG A 131 -6.28 0.03 4.60
CA ARG A 131 -6.49 0.88 5.79
C ARG A 131 -7.93 0.98 6.30
N TYR A 132 -8.89 0.24 5.73
CA TYR A 132 -10.30 0.46 6.07
C TYR A 132 -11.10 -0.84 6.30
N SER A 133 -11.12 -1.29 7.55
CA SER A 133 -12.04 -2.30 8.06
C SER A 133 -13.41 -1.66 8.34
N GLY A 134 -14.15 -1.32 7.28
CA GLY A 134 -15.47 -0.67 7.38
C GLY A 134 -16.47 -1.14 6.34
N ARG A 135 -16.16 -2.22 5.61
CA ARG A 135 -16.98 -2.74 4.50
C ARG A 135 -18.43 -3.00 4.90
N LEU A 136 -18.68 -3.61 6.06
CA LEU A 136 -20.03 -3.97 6.49
C LEU A 136 -20.94 -2.75 6.68
N PHE A 137 -20.39 -1.66 7.23
CA PHE A 137 -21.18 -0.46 7.56
C PHE A 137 -21.59 0.32 6.30
N CYS A 138 -20.71 0.36 5.29
CA CYS A 138 -21.04 0.94 3.99
C CYS A 138 -22.10 0.13 3.24
N TRP A 139 -21.99 -1.20 3.25
CA TRP A 139 -23.03 -2.07 2.69
C TRP A 139 -24.37 -1.92 3.43
N GLY A 140 -24.34 -1.76 4.75
CA GLY A 140 -25.52 -1.46 5.56
C GLY A 140 -26.20 -0.14 5.17
N ALA A 141 -25.42 0.93 4.97
CA ALA A 141 -25.95 2.23 4.55
C ALA A 141 -26.55 2.18 3.13
N ILE A 142 -25.90 1.50 2.19
CA ILE A 142 -26.42 1.30 0.83
C ILE A 142 -27.71 0.47 0.86
N GLY A 143 -27.72 -0.63 1.62
CA GLY A 143 -28.90 -1.48 1.78
C GLY A 143 -30.08 -0.73 2.40
N LEU A 144 -29.83 0.07 3.43
CA LEU A 144 -30.86 0.89 4.08
C LEU A 144 -31.41 1.96 3.13
N SER A 145 -30.53 2.63 2.37
CA SER A 145 -30.95 3.61 1.36
C SER A 145 -31.79 2.97 0.25
N LEU A 146 -31.41 1.77 -0.20
CA LEU A 146 -32.15 1.03 -1.23
C LEU A 146 -33.52 0.59 -0.69
N LEU A 147 -33.56 0.10 0.56
CA LEU A 147 -34.79 -0.30 1.24
C LEU A 147 -35.78 0.86 1.35
N LEU A 148 -35.31 2.04 1.78
CA LEU A 148 -36.14 3.24 1.89
C LEU A 148 -36.64 3.71 0.51
N ALA A 149 -35.80 3.67 -0.52
CA ALA A 149 -36.21 4.01 -1.88
C ALA A 149 -37.30 3.06 -2.42
N VAL A 150 -37.17 1.75 -2.16
CA VAL A 150 -38.18 0.76 -2.54
C VAL A 150 -39.48 0.98 -1.77
N LEU A 151 -39.40 1.25 -0.47
CA LEU A 151 -40.57 1.56 0.36
C LEU A 151 -41.29 2.82 -0.12
N SER A 152 -40.59 3.90 -0.44
CA SER A 152 -41.21 5.12 -1.01
C SER A 152 -41.94 4.82 -2.31
N VAL A 153 -41.31 4.11 -3.26
CA VAL A 153 -41.96 3.74 -4.53
C VAL A 153 -43.17 2.84 -4.32
N LEU A 154 -43.15 1.94 -3.33
CA LEU A 154 -44.29 1.08 -3.01
C LEU A 154 -45.41 1.78 -2.23
N VAL A 155 -45.11 2.87 -1.51
CA VAL A 155 -46.08 3.65 -0.72
C VAL A 155 -46.71 4.78 -1.54
N GLU A 156 -46.05 5.25 -2.61
CA GLU A 156 -46.57 6.27 -3.54
C GLU A 156 -47.77 5.87 -4.45
N PRO A 157 -48.17 4.60 -4.70
CA PRO A 157 -49.24 4.33 -5.66
C PRO A 157 -50.65 4.64 -5.12
N SER A 158 -50.80 5.08 -3.86
CA SER A 158 -52.10 5.35 -3.24
C SER A 158 -52.57 6.82 -3.24
N LEU A 159 -51.80 7.76 -3.81
CA LEU A 159 -52.25 9.16 -3.97
C LEU A 159 -52.52 9.49 -5.44
N GLN A 160 -53.49 8.77 -6.01
CA GLN A 160 -54.17 9.17 -7.23
C GLN A 160 -55.54 9.78 -6.83
N PRO A 161 -55.68 11.10 -6.69
CA PRO A 161 -57.02 11.69 -6.62
C PRO A 161 -57.64 11.66 -8.03
N PRO A 162 -58.88 11.17 -8.18
CA PRO A 162 -59.61 11.32 -9.43
C PRO A 162 -60.06 12.78 -9.59
N ASN A 163 -59.76 13.37 -10.74
CA ASN A 163 -60.65 14.26 -11.50
C ASN A 163 -60.08 14.50 -12.90
#